data_AF-A0A821W8D8-F1
#
_entry.id   AF-A0A821W8D8-F1
#
_cell.length_a   1.000
_cell.length_b   1.000
_cell.length_c   1.000
_cell.angle_alpha   90.00
_cell.angle_beta   90.00
_cell.angle_gamma   90.00
#
_symmetry.space_group_name_H-M   'P 1'
#
loop_
_entity.id
_entity.type
_entity.pdbx_description
1 polymer ?
#
loop_
_entity_poly.entity_id
_entity_poly.type
_entity_poly.pdbx_seq_one_letter_code
_entity_poly.pdbx_strand_id
1 'polypeptide(L)'
;MSAALSNHNVFYQSGENAHGGVLVMMRKDISAVRVSCSLPSICALDLQFDQTIRLIAMYAPESKTRNWTDLTPLVTNFCMILGDFNIDIEQDGEKADRLLKWMDSCCHGQQFKLMNVIL
;
A
#
# COMPACT_ATOMS: atom_id res chain seq x y z
N MET A 1 17.45 -6.51 -19.94
CA MET A 1 16.50 -6.76 -18.82
C MET A 1 16.98 -8.03 -18.14
N SER A 2 17.42 -7.98 -16.87
CA SER A 2 18.07 -9.15 -16.25
C SER A 2 17.11 -10.33 -16.16
N ALA A 3 17.63 -11.55 -16.30
CA ALA A 3 16.84 -12.80 -16.21
C ALA A 3 16.08 -12.95 -14.87
N ALA A 4 16.39 -12.13 -13.86
CA ALA A 4 15.67 -12.11 -12.59
C ALA A 4 14.26 -11.49 -12.69
N LEU A 5 14.05 -10.53 -13.59
CA LEU A 5 12.76 -9.84 -13.73
C LEU A 5 11.75 -10.61 -14.60
N SER A 6 12.20 -11.57 -15.42
CA SER A 6 11.32 -12.33 -16.31
C SER A 6 10.35 -13.26 -15.58
N ASN A 7 10.62 -13.56 -14.30
CA ASN A 7 9.74 -14.38 -13.46
C ASN A 7 8.74 -13.56 -12.63
N HIS A 8 8.56 -12.28 -12.95
CA HIS A 8 7.64 -11.40 -12.24
C HIS A 8 6.59 -10.79 -13.17
N ASN A 9 5.37 -10.67 -12.65
CA ASN A 9 4.36 -9.75 -13.14
C ASN A 9 4.61 -8.38 -12.49
N VAL A 10 4.43 -7.31 -13.27
CA VAL A 10 4.70 -5.93 -12.81
C VAL A 10 3.38 -5.17 -12.79
N PHE A 11 3.09 -4.54 -11.65
CA PHE A 11 1.93 -3.67 -11.46
C PHE A 11 2.41 -2.27 -11.10
N TYR A 12 2.01 -1.28 -11.89
CA TYR A 12 2.43 0.11 -11.71
C TYR A 12 1.24 1.04 -11.52
N GLN A 13 1.30 1.92 -10.51
CA GLN A 13 0.42 3.07 -10.38
C GLN A 13 1.26 4.35 -10.43
N SER A 14 0.90 5.27 -11.32
CA SER A 14 1.55 6.57 -11.41
C SER A 14 1.27 7.43 -10.17
N GLY A 15 2.24 8.27 -9.79
CA GLY A 15 2.04 9.29 -8.77
C GLY A 15 1.35 10.54 -9.29
N GLU A 16 1.29 11.58 -8.44
CA GLU A 16 0.75 12.91 -8.79
C GLU A 16 1.72 13.75 -9.63
N ASN A 17 3.01 13.38 -9.67
CA ASN A 17 4.06 14.10 -10.40
C ASN A 17 5.03 13.12 -11.08
N ALA A 18 5.99 13.65 -11.83
CA ALA A 18 6.98 12.87 -12.59
C ALA A 18 7.94 12.02 -11.72
N HIS A 19 7.97 12.24 -10.40
CA HIS A 19 8.90 11.61 -9.47
C HIS A 19 8.21 10.66 -8.49
N GLY A 20 6.89 10.48 -8.60
CA GLY A 20 6.09 9.61 -7.75
C GLY A 20 5.55 8.40 -8.50
N GLY A 21 5.13 7.40 -7.74
CA GLY A 21 4.48 6.20 -8.24
C GLY A 21 4.87 4.99 -7.41
N VAL A 22 4.17 3.90 -7.65
CA VAL A 22 4.41 2.63 -6.96
C VAL A 22 4.52 1.53 -8.00
N LEU A 23 5.59 0.74 -7.89
CA LEU A 23 5.82 -0.44 -8.69
C LEU A 23 5.85 -1.65 -7.77
N VAL A 24 4.96 -2.61 -8.03
CA VAL A 24 4.91 -3.89 -7.33
C VAL A 24 5.34 -4.98 -8.30
N MET A 25 6.35 -5.75 -7.91
CA MET A 25 6.76 -6.96 -8.61
C MET A 25 6.24 -8.17 -7.87
N MET A 26 5.45 -8.98 -8.56
CA MET A 26 4.89 -10.20 -8.00
C MET A 26 5.45 -11.38 -8.78
N ARG A 27 5.92 -12.43 -8.09
CA ARG A 27 6.35 -13.64 -8.81
C ARG A 27 5.19 -14.22 -9.61
N LYS A 28 5.48 -14.76 -10.80
CA LYS A 28 4.46 -15.29 -11.73
C LYS A 28 3.67 -16.48 -11.19
N ASP A 29 4.22 -17.20 -10.22
CA ASP A 29 3.56 -18.31 -9.54
C ASP A 29 2.63 -17.84 -8.40
N ILE A 30 2.62 -16.55 -8.08
CA ILE A 30 1.63 -15.93 -7.20
C ILE A 30 0.55 -15.28 -8.06
N SER A 31 -0.68 -15.77 -7.95
CA SER A 31 -1.83 -15.19 -8.64
C SER A 31 -2.21 -13.86 -7.98
N ALA A 32 -2.12 -12.78 -8.74
CA ALA A 32 -2.44 -11.44 -8.28
C ALA A 32 -3.33 -10.72 -9.29
N VAL A 33 -4.43 -10.15 -8.82
CA VAL A 33 -5.39 -9.40 -9.63
C VAL A 33 -5.38 -7.95 -9.19
N ARG A 34 -5.35 -7.02 -10.14
CA ARG A 34 -5.38 -5.60 -9.81
C ARG A 34 -6.77 -5.19 -9.32
N VAL A 35 -6.79 -4.52 -8.18
CA VAL A 35 -7.98 -3.86 -7.65
C VAL A 35 -8.08 -2.48 -8.31
N SER A 36 -9.27 -2.13 -8.79
CA SER A 36 -9.50 -0.81 -9.38
C SER A 36 -9.26 0.28 -8.34
N CYS A 37 -8.33 1.19 -8.64
CA CYS A 37 -7.97 2.30 -7.78
C CYS A 37 -7.53 3.47 -8.66
N SER A 38 -8.11 4.64 -8.45
CA SER A 38 -7.74 5.89 -9.13
C SER A 38 -6.81 6.75 -8.30
N LEU A 39 -6.49 6.36 -7.06
CA LEU A 39 -5.64 7.14 -6.19
C LEU A 39 -4.19 7.12 -6.70
N PRO A 40 -3.56 8.29 -6.85
CA PRO A 40 -2.18 8.38 -7.30
C PRO A 40 -1.24 7.79 -6.23
N SER A 41 -0.17 7.14 -6.69
CA SER A 41 0.81 6.47 -5.82
C SER A 41 0.22 5.36 -4.93
N ILE A 42 -0.93 4.77 -5.28
CA ILE A 42 -1.52 3.62 -4.56
C ILE A 42 -1.76 2.47 -5.54
N CYS A 43 -1.12 1.33 -5.31
CA CYS A 43 -1.35 0.10 -6.09
C CYS A 43 -1.94 -0.98 -5.19
N ALA A 44 -3.19 -1.36 -5.46
CA ALA A 44 -3.87 -2.42 -4.72
C ALA A 44 -3.98 -3.70 -5.56
N LEU A 45 -3.62 -4.85 -4.97
CA LEU A 45 -3.65 -6.16 -5.61
C LEU A 45 -4.34 -7.17 -4.68
N ASP A 46 -5.21 -8.01 -5.22
CA ASP A 46 -5.76 -9.16 -4.52
C ASP A 46 -4.92 -10.40 -4.86
N LEU A 47 -4.19 -10.90 -3.85
CA LEU A 47 -3.39 -12.12 -3.93
C LEU A 47 -4.27 -13.32 -3.65
N GLN A 48 -4.31 -14.27 -4.58
CA GLN A 48 -5.19 -15.44 -4.51
C GLN A 48 -4.46 -16.60 -3.83
N PHE A 49 -4.77 -16.82 -2.56
CA PHE A 49 -4.42 -18.03 -1.80
C PHE A 49 -5.74 -18.72 -1.35
N ASP A 50 -5.68 -19.65 -0.39
CA ASP A 50 -6.89 -20.21 0.25
C ASP A 50 -7.80 -19.10 0.82
N GLN A 51 -7.17 -18.01 1.24
CA GLN A 51 -7.82 -16.76 1.61
C GLN A 51 -7.22 -15.61 0.79
N THR A 52 -8.07 -14.81 0.15
CA THR A 52 -7.62 -13.63 -0.58
C THR A 52 -6.98 -12.64 0.39
N ILE A 53 -5.73 -12.25 0.13
CA ILE A 53 -5.03 -11.21 0.88
C ILE A 53 -4.87 -10.00 -0.03
N ARG A 54 -5.38 -8.85 0.40
CA ARG A 54 -5.20 -7.60 -0.32
C ARG A 54 -3.89 -6.92 0.04
N LEU A 55 -3.04 -6.74 -0.95
CA LEU A 55 -1.85 -5.91 -0.86
C LEU A 55 -2.19 -4.48 -1.27
N ILE A 56 -1.85 -3.49 -0.45
CA ILE A 56 -1.97 -2.07 -0.78
C ILE A 56 -0.57 -1.47 -0.67
N ALA A 57 0.09 -1.32 -1.81
CA ALA A 57 1.40 -0.68 -1.90
C ALA A 57 1.22 0.82 -2.12
N MET A 58 1.91 1.66 -1.35
CA MET A 58 1.74 3.09 -1.41
C MET A 58 3.02 3.91 -1.34
N TYR A 59 2.94 5.15 -1.82
CA TYR A 59 3.90 6.20 -1.54
C TYR A 59 3.15 7.47 -1.12
N ALA A 60 3.42 7.97 0.08
CA ALA A 60 2.92 9.23 0.59
C ALA A 60 4.05 10.29 0.53
N PRO A 61 3.95 11.31 -0.35
CA PRO A 61 5.01 12.29 -0.50
C PRO A 61 5.12 13.20 0.73
N GLU A 62 6.33 13.49 1.18
CA GLU A 62 6.64 14.35 2.33
C GLU A 62 5.95 15.72 2.27
N SER A 63 5.93 16.31 1.07
CA SER A 63 5.42 17.66 0.83
C SER A 63 3.90 17.78 0.94
N LYS A 64 3.16 16.68 1.19
CA LYS A 64 1.69 16.68 1.19
C LYS A 64 1.15 15.80 2.31
N THR A 65 0.28 16.37 3.15
CA THR A 65 -0.49 15.58 4.11
C THR A 65 -1.50 14.70 3.36
N ARG A 66 -1.38 13.38 3.48
CA ARG A 66 -2.33 12.42 2.91
C ARG A 66 -3.62 12.40 3.75
N ASN A 67 -4.77 12.31 3.11
CA ASN A 67 -6.00 11.95 3.80
C ASN A 67 -6.14 10.42 3.86
N TRP A 68 -5.91 9.84 5.04
CA TRP A 68 -5.91 8.39 5.23
C TRP A 68 -7.27 7.73 4.94
N THR A 69 -8.37 8.47 5.13
CA THR A 69 -9.73 7.95 4.87
C THR A 69 -9.97 7.60 3.41
N ASP A 70 -9.18 8.17 2.49
CA ASP A 70 -9.27 7.86 1.06
C ASP A 70 -8.87 6.40 0.77
N LEU A 71 -8.07 5.78 1.66
CA LEU A 71 -7.68 4.38 1.55
C LEU A 71 -8.73 3.43 2.11
N THR A 72 -9.68 3.90 2.93
CA THR A 72 -10.69 3.06 3.59
C THR A 72 -11.45 2.13 2.62
N PRO A 73 -11.87 2.56 1.41
CA PRO A 73 -12.55 1.67 0.46
C PRO A 73 -11.70 0.50 -0.04
N LEU A 74 -10.38 0.58 0.09
CA LEU A 74 -9.45 -0.49 -0.28
C LEU A 74 -9.25 -1.49 0.85
N VAL A 75 -9.45 -1.10 2.11
CA VAL A 75 -9.18 -1.94 3.28
C VAL A 75 -10.15 -3.12 3.34
N THR A 76 -9.61 -4.31 3.59
CA THR A 76 -10.38 -5.56 3.75
C THR A 76 -9.90 -6.29 5.00
N ASN A 77 -10.68 -7.28 5.47
CA ASN A 77 -10.36 -8.07 6.67
C ASN A 77 -8.98 -8.73 6.61
N PHE A 78 -8.53 -9.08 5.40
CA PHE A 78 -7.23 -9.66 5.14
C PHE A 78 -6.48 -8.75 4.19
N CYS A 79 -5.81 -7.74 4.75
CA CYS A 79 -4.98 -6.84 3.96
C CYS A 79 -3.67 -6.48 4.64
N MET A 80 -2.72 -6.07 3.80
CA MET A 80 -1.43 -5.51 4.20
C MET A 80 -1.25 -4.19 3.46
N ILE A 81 -0.97 -3.14 4.22
CA ILE A 81 -0.58 -1.84 3.66
C ILE A 81 0.92 -1.68 3.87
N LEU A 82 1.63 -1.40 2.78
CA LEU A 82 3.08 -1.26 2.76
C LEU A 82 3.51 -0.12 1.85
N GLY A 83 4.67 0.44 2.12
CA GLY A 83 5.18 1.57 1.38
C GLY A 83 5.90 2.56 2.25
N ASP A 84 6.28 3.67 1.64
CA ASP A 84 6.82 4.82 2.33
C ASP A 84 5.68 5.79 2.66
N PHE A 85 5.38 5.88 3.96
CA PHE A 85 4.34 6.74 4.52
C PHE A 85 4.85 8.17 4.76
N ASN A 86 6.16 8.36 4.69
CA ASN A 86 6.87 9.58 5.05
C ASN A 86 6.39 10.18 6.39
N ILE A 87 6.20 9.28 7.37
CA ILE A 87 5.82 9.57 8.74
C ILE A 87 6.78 8.83 9.67
N ASP A 88 7.42 9.57 10.54
CA ASP A 88 8.08 9.06 11.74
C ASP A 88 7.06 9.01 12.89
N ILE A 89 6.82 7.81 13.42
CA ILE A 89 5.80 7.60 14.47
C ILE A 89 6.14 8.32 15.78
N GLU A 90 7.43 8.51 16.07
CA GLU A 90 7.89 9.15 17.30
C GLU A 90 8.02 10.68 17.14
N GLN A 91 8.35 11.16 15.93
CA GLN A 91 8.68 12.56 15.70
C GLN A 91 7.57 13.39 15.05
N ASP A 92 6.69 12.78 14.24
CA ASP A 92 5.72 13.55 13.44
C ASP A 92 4.38 13.86 14.16
N GLY A 93 4.31 13.63 15.48
CA GLY A 93 3.22 14.07 16.36
C GLY A 93 1.82 13.88 15.76
N GLU A 94 1.17 14.98 15.38
CA GLU A 94 -0.20 14.95 14.84
C GLU A 94 -0.34 14.14 13.54
N LYS A 95 0.66 14.11 12.66
CA LYS A 95 0.58 13.30 11.43
C LYS A 95 0.56 11.81 11.77
N ALA A 96 1.42 11.39 12.70
CA ALA A 96 1.46 10.03 13.21
C ALA A 96 0.14 9.68 13.90
N ASP A 97 -0.38 10.55 14.78
CA ASP A 97 -1.67 10.37 15.45
C ASP A 97 -2.83 10.18 14.48
N ARG A 98 -2.87 10.95 13.39
CA ARG A 98 -3.92 10.82 12.35
C ARG A 98 -3.83 9.48 11.63
N LEU A 99 -2.62 9.01 11.32
CA LEU A 99 -2.40 7.68 10.73
C LEU A 99 -2.86 6.57 11.70
N LEU A 100 -2.40 6.62 12.96
CA LEU A 100 -2.74 5.63 13.98
C LEU A 100 -4.25 5.56 14.25
N LYS A 101 -4.92 6.71 14.45
CA LYS A 101 -6.37 6.76 14.67
C LYS A 101 -7.16 6.19 13.50
N TRP A 102 -6.74 6.50 12.27
CA TRP A 102 -7.37 5.93 11.09
C TRP A 102 -7.19 4.40 11.07
N MET A 103 -5.99 3.88 11.35
CA MET A 103 -5.76 2.45 11.42
C MET A 103 -6.62 1.78 12.50
N ASP A 104 -6.68 2.34 13.70
CA ASP A 104 -7.53 1.83 14.79
C ASP A 104 -9.01 1.80 14.39
N SER A 105 -9.47 2.81 13.65
CA SER A 105 -10.84 2.85 13.12
C SER A 105 -11.13 1.72 12.13
N CYS A 106 -10.12 1.29 11.36
CA CYS A 106 -10.22 0.15 10.45
C CYS A 106 -10.05 -1.21 11.14
N CYS A 107 -9.43 -1.26 12.32
CA CYS A 107 -9.00 -2.51 12.97
C CYS A 107 -9.94 -3.05 14.05
N HIS A 108 -11.10 -2.43 14.31
CA HIS A 108 -12.07 -2.96 15.28
C HIS A 108 -12.61 -4.34 14.84
N GLY A 109 -11.96 -5.41 15.33
CA GLY A 109 -12.31 -6.81 15.09
C GLY A 109 -11.51 -7.55 14.01
N GLN A 110 -10.38 -7.02 13.52
CA GLN A 110 -9.65 -7.60 12.36
C GLN A 110 -8.15 -7.72 12.60
N GLN A 111 -7.51 -8.75 12.00
CA GLN A 111 -6.05 -8.91 12.00
C GLN A 111 -5.44 -8.05 10.89
N PHE A 112 -4.72 -6.99 11.28
CA PHE A 112 -4.00 -6.11 10.37
C PHE A 112 -2.51 -6.09 10.72
N LYS A 113 -1.63 -6.04 9.71
CA LYS A 113 -0.19 -5.91 9.92
C LYS A 113 0.36 -4.77 9.06
N LEU A 114 0.84 -3.71 9.72
CA LEU A 114 1.60 -2.64 9.07
C LEU A 114 3.04 -3.11 8.86
N MET A 115 3.54 -2.97 7.64
CA MET A 115 4.96 -3.15 7.35
C MET A 115 5.47 -1.89 6.68
N ASN A 116 6.17 -1.06 7.45
CA ASN A 116 6.95 0.02 6.88
C ASN A 116 8.19 -0.60 6.20
N VAL A 117 8.32 -0.41 4.90
CA VAL A 117 9.46 -0.91 4.12
C VAL A 117 10.19 0.31 3.58
N ILE A 118 11.23 0.72 4.30
CA ILE A 118 12.19 1.70 3.81
C ILE A 118 13.09 0.94 2.81
N LEU A 119 12.97 1.27 1.51
CA LEU A 119 13.84 0.75 0.46
C LEU A 119 15.08 1.64 0.32
#